data_AF-A0A502GS30-F1
#
_entry.id   AF-A0A502GS30-F1
#
_cell.length_a   1.000
_cell.length_b   1.000
_cell.length_c   1.000
_cell.angle_alpha   90.00
_cell.angle_beta   90.00
_cell.angle_gamma   90.00
#
_symmetry.space_group_name_H-M   'P 1'
#
loop_
_entity.id
_entity.type
_entity.pdbx_description
1 polymer ?
#
loop_
_entity_poly.entity_id
_entity_poly.type
_entity_poly.pdbx_seq_one_letter_code
_entity_poly.pdbx_strand_id
1 'polypeptide(L)'
;MNEDIFEQAPLPMLNRFQVGDKVKLLTFPVGVEPSSYQLDVTISRIMDGEFEGEITRVSPLGRVSTAHRHFEIGGYVEFHAANIQGMAG
;
A
#
# COMPACT_ATOMS: atom_id res chain seq x y z
N MET A 1 11.46 -10.99 6.67
CA MET A 1 11.95 -10.25 5.49
C MET A 1 10.88 -10.42 4.43
N ASN A 2 9.93 -9.49 4.41
CA ASN A 2 8.93 -9.45 3.34
C ASN A 2 9.63 -8.85 2.12
N GLU A 3 9.62 -9.59 1.02
CA GLU A 3 10.05 -9.12 -0.29
C GLU A 3 9.29 -7.83 -0.61
N ASP A 4 9.94 -6.83 -1.22
CA ASP A 4 9.35 -5.51 -1.50
C ASP A 4 8.03 -5.63 -2.31
N ILE A 5 6.89 -5.74 -1.62
CA ILE A 5 5.57 -5.95 -2.23
C ILE A 5 5.03 -4.67 -2.89
N PHE A 6 5.61 -3.52 -2.59
CA PHE A 6 5.18 -2.22 -3.07
C PHE A 6 6.17 -1.63 -4.07
N GLU A 7 5.62 -1.02 -5.12
CA GLU A 7 6.39 -0.25 -6.07
C GLU A 7 7.01 0.99 -5.39
N GLN A 8 8.19 1.37 -5.86
CA GLN A 8 8.82 2.62 -5.45
C GLN A 8 8.16 3.80 -6.20
N ALA A 9 7.91 4.89 -5.48
CA ALA A 9 7.42 6.12 -6.06
C ALA A 9 8.46 6.68 -7.05
N PRO A 10 8.05 7.18 -8.23
CA PRO A 10 8.96 7.73 -9.24
C PRO A 10 9.85 8.86 -8.71
N LEU A 11 9.34 9.62 -7.75
CA LEU A 11 10.08 10.57 -6.94
C LEU A 11 9.62 10.39 -5.49
N PRO A 12 10.52 10.05 -4.55
CA PRO A 12 10.14 9.92 -3.15
C PRO A 12 9.65 11.27 -2.64
N MET A 13 8.44 11.29 -2.08
CA MET A 13 7.90 12.50 -1.49
C MET A 13 8.74 12.87 -0.26
N LEU A 14 9.31 14.07 -0.26
CA LEU A 14 10.01 14.65 0.90
C LEU A 14 9.04 15.10 2.01
N ASN A 15 7.75 14.79 1.89
CA ASN A 15 6.76 15.15 2.88
C ASN A 15 6.95 14.33 4.16
N ARG A 16 6.75 14.99 5.29
CA ARG A 16 6.71 14.33 6.60
C ARG A 16 5.29 13.78 6.81
N PHE A 17 5.12 12.49 6.59
CA PHE A 17 3.86 11.79 6.86
C PHE A 17 3.66 11.57 8.36
N GLN A 18 2.40 11.54 8.78
CA GLN A 18 1.99 11.39 10.19
C GLN A 18 0.84 10.37 10.33
N VAL A 19 0.62 9.90 11.56
CA VAL A 19 -0.51 9.02 11.88
C VAL A 19 -1.83 9.73 11.56
N GLY A 20 -2.74 9.01 10.91
CA GLY A 20 -4.02 9.51 10.42
C GLY A 20 -3.99 10.02 8.98
N ASP A 21 -2.81 10.23 8.38
CA ASP A 21 -2.72 10.57 6.97
C ASP A 21 -3.20 9.41 6.11
N LYS A 22 -3.89 9.75 5.02
CA LYS A 22 -4.33 8.79 4.00
C LYS A 22 -3.40 8.85 2.81
N VAL A 23 -2.86 7.71 2.43
CA VAL A 23 -1.85 7.58 1.36
C VAL A 23 -2.26 6.53 0.35
N LYS A 24 -1.74 6.66 -0.88
CA LYS A 24 -1.90 5.67 -1.95
C LYS A 24 -0.63 4.85 -2.10
N LEU A 25 -0.80 3.54 -2.17
CA LEU A 25 0.24 2.56 -2.46
C LEU A 25 -0.09 1.80 -3.73
N LEU A 26 0.95 1.32 -4.40
CA LEU A 26 0.85 0.47 -5.59
C LEU A 26 1.66 -0.80 -5.34
N THR A 27 1.07 -1.97 -5.56
CA THR A 27 1.74 -3.24 -5.32
C THR A 27 2.34 -3.80 -6.61
N PHE A 28 3.49 -4.46 -6.50
CA PHE A 28 3.89 -5.43 -7.50
C PHE A 28 2.86 -6.55 -7.60
N PRO A 29 2.87 -7.36 -8.69
CA PRO A 29 1.99 -8.50 -8.80
C PRO A 29 2.20 -9.48 -7.65
N VAL A 30 1.17 -9.69 -6.82
CA VAL A 30 1.24 -10.55 -5.63
C VAL A 30 0.08 -11.56 -5.59
N GLY A 31 0.29 -12.67 -4.89
CA GLY A 31 -0.70 -13.75 -4.71
C GLY A 31 -0.50 -14.95 -5.65
N VAL A 32 -1.42 -15.93 -5.55
CA VAL A 32 -1.40 -17.17 -6.34
C VAL A 32 -1.73 -16.92 -7.81
N GLU A 33 -2.59 -15.94 -8.07
CA GLU A 33 -2.83 -15.36 -9.41
C GLU A 33 -2.30 -13.92 -9.39
N PRO A 34 -1.02 -13.71 -9.75
CA PRO A 34 -0.32 -12.47 -9.46
C PRO A 34 -1.03 -11.27 -10.08
N SER A 35 -1.46 -10.36 -9.22
CA SER A 35 -2.22 -9.17 -9.59
C SER A 35 -1.66 -7.95 -8.87
N SER A 36 -1.60 -6.82 -9.57
CA SER A 36 -1.26 -5.54 -8.96
C SER A 36 -2.50 -4.90 -8.35
N TYR A 37 -2.31 -4.17 -7.25
CA TYR A 37 -3.37 -3.48 -6.55
C TYR A 37 -2.96 -2.06 -6.25
N GLN A 38 -3.89 -1.13 -6.43
CA GLN A 38 -3.80 0.18 -5.80
C GLN A 38 -4.54 0.13 -4.46
N LEU A 39 -3.85 0.50 -3.39
CA LEU A 39 -4.40 0.53 -2.03
C LEU A 39 -4.49 1.97 -1.54
N ASP A 40 -5.62 2.32 -0.92
CA ASP A 40 -5.69 3.53 -0.10
C ASP A 40 -5.58 3.11 1.36
N VAL A 41 -4.61 3.69 2.07
CA VAL A 41 -4.19 3.26 3.41
C VAL A 41 -4.22 4.46 4.36
N THR A 42 -4.74 4.27 5.57
CA THR A 42 -4.62 5.26 6.65
C THR A 42 -3.49 4.86 7.58
N ILE A 43 -2.50 5.73 7.76
CA ILE A 43 -1.33 5.45 8.62
C ILE A 43 -1.81 5.29 10.06
N SER A 44 -1.59 4.10 10.64
CA SER A 44 -1.93 3.76 12.02
C SER A 44 -0.73 3.88 12.94
N ARG A 45 0.49 3.62 12.44
CA ARG A 45 1.73 3.66 13.23
C ARG A 45 2.93 4.04 12.37
N ILE A 46 3.94 4.64 13.01
CA ILE A 46 5.25 4.95 12.42
C ILE A 46 6.32 4.41 13.35
N MET A 47 7.24 3.59 12.85
CA MET A 47 8.34 2.99 13.61
C MET A 47 9.61 3.05 12.76
N ASP A 48 10.63 3.79 13.22
CA ASP A 48 11.97 3.83 12.60
C ASP A 48 12.02 4.04 11.07
N GLY A 49 11.08 4.83 10.52
CA GLY A 49 11.03 5.13 9.08
C GLY A 49 10.18 4.14 8.25
N GLU A 50 9.60 3.15 8.91
CA GLU A 50 8.53 2.29 8.42
C GLU A 50 7.17 2.80 8.88
N PHE A 51 6.17 2.58 8.05
CA PHE A 51 4.78 2.94 8.26
C PHE A 51 3.96 1.67 8.30
N GLU A 52 3.08 1.57 9.28
CA GLU A 52 1.99 0.61 9.27
C GLU A 52 0.70 1.39 8.99
N GLY A 53 -0.17 0.84 8.17
CA GLY A 53 -1.47 1.44 7.95
C GLY A 53 -2.57 0.45 7.62
N GLU A 54 -3.79 0.87 7.94
CA GLU A 54 -5.01 0.13 7.69
C GLU A 54 -5.50 0.39 6.26
N ILE A 55 -5.76 -0.69 5.52
CA ILE A 55 -6.30 -0.65 4.17
C ILE A 55 -7.76 -0.19 4.23
N THR A 56 -8.02 0.99 3.69
CA THR A 56 -9.37 1.56 3.58
C THR A 56 -10.02 1.29 2.24
N ARG A 57 -9.22 1.00 1.20
CA ARG A 57 -9.70 0.65 -0.14
C ARG A 57 -8.72 -0.25 -0.87
N VAL A 58 -9.25 -1.22 -1.60
CA VAL A 58 -8.50 -2.10 -2.51
C VAL A 58 -9.04 -1.91 -3.92
N SER A 59 -8.18 -1.59 -4.88
CA SER A 59 -8.54 -1.43 -6.29
C SER A 59 -7.62 -2.29 -7.16
N PRO A 60 -8.07 -3.46 -7.62
CA PRO A 60 -7.25 -4.33 -8.48
C PRO A 60 -6.95 -3.65 -9.81
N LEU A 61 -5.72 -3.82 -10.29
CA LEU A 61 -5.28 -3.35 -11.59
C LEU A 61 -5.21 -4.54 -12.56
N GLY A 62 -6.01 -4.47 -13.63
CA GLY A 62 -6.16 -5.55 -14.61
C GLY A 62 -7.37 -6.45 -14.35
N ARG A 63 -7.41 -7.59 -15.05
CA ARG A 63 -8.49 -8.59 -14.92
C ARG A 63 -8.15 -9.54 -13.77
N VAL A 64 -8.63 -9.23 -12.58
CA VAL A 64 -8.39 -10.06 -11.38
C VAL A 64 -9.61 -10.94 -11.12
N SER A 65 -9.39 -12.25 -10.93
CA SER A 65 -10.44 -13.16 -10.47
C SER A 65 -10.77 -12.82 -9.01
N THR A 66 -12.05 -12.67 -8.67
CA THR A 66 -12.47 -12.24 -7.32
C THR A 66 -12.28 -13.31 -6.24
N ALA A 67 -11.84 -14.52 -6.58
CA ALA A 67 -11.79 -15.67 -5.69
C ALA A 67 -10.59 -15.66 -4.72
N HIS A 68 -9.50 -14.95 -5.06
CA HIS A 68 -8.26 -14.98 -4.29
C HIS A 68 -7.65 -13.58 -4.14
N ARG A 69 -8.33 -12.70 -3.40
CA ARG A 69 -7.77 -11.37 -3.10
C ARG A 69 -6.66 -11.48 -2.07
N HIS A 70 -5.49 -10.93 -2.38
CA HIS A 70 -4.36 -10.89 -1.45
C HIS A 70 -4.53 -9.83 -0.35
N PHE A 71 -5.28 -8.75 -0.65
CA PHE A 71 -5.54 -7.65 0.27
C PHE A 71 -7.03 -7.50 0.55
N GLU A 72 -7.36 -7.12 1.79
CA GLU A 72 -8.72 -6.91 2.27
C GLU A 72 -8.84 -5.56 3.00
N ILE A 73 -10.03 -4.96 2.95
CA ILE A 73 -10.34 -3.73 3.69
C ILE A 73 -10.34 -4.05 5.20
N GLY A 74 -9.71 -3.18 5.99
CA GLY A 74 -9.47 -3.40 7.42
C GLY A 74 -8.21 -4.22 7.72
N GLY A 75 -7.55 -4.78 6.70
CA GLY A 75 -6.22 -5.38 6.84
C GLY A 75 -5.14 -4.33 7.04
N TYR A 76 -3.98 -4.75 7.54
CA TYR A 76 -2.83 -3.88 7.79
C TYR A 76 -1.68 -4.20 6.84
N VAL A 77 -0.94 -3.18 6.45
CA VAL A 77 0.26 -3.31 5.61
C VAL A 77 1.39 -2.44 6.14
N GLU A 78 2.61 -2.96 6.01
CA GLU A 78 3.86 -2.26 6.32
C GLU A 78 4.48 -1.74 5.02
N PHE A 79 4.92 -0.48 5.02
CA PHE A 79 5.49 0.18 3.84
C PHE A 79 6.46 1.30 4.23
N HIS A 80 7.29 1.73 3.29
CA HIS A 80 8.19 2.87 3.48
C HIS A 80 7.63 4.14 2.83
N ALA A 81 8.16 5.31 3.23
CA ALA A 81 7.81 6.58 2.59
C ALA A 81 8.09 6.57 1.08
N ALA A 82 9.13 5.82 0.65
CA ALA A 82 9.47 5.65 -0.75
C ALA A 82 8.41 4.87 -1.55
N ASN A 83 7.47 4.17 -0.91
CA ASN A 83 6.39 3.45 -1.58
C ASN A 83 5.13 4.30 -1.79
N ILE A 84 5.06 5.48 -1.14
CA ILE A 84 3.90 6.35 -1.18
C ILE A 84 3.83 7.05 -2.55
N GLN A 85 2.81 6.68 -3.33
CA GLN A 85 2.56 7.26 -4.65
C GLN A 85 1.94 8.66 -4.57
N GLY A 86 1.30 8.97 -3.43
CA GLY A 86 0.67 10.26 -3.17
C GLY A 86 -0.32 10.18 -2.01
N MET A 87 -0.99 11.30 -1.74
CA MET A 87 -2.09 11.35 -0.76
C MET A 87 -3.36 10.69 -1.33
N ALA A 88 -4.12 10.01 -0.48
CA ALA A 88 -5.45 9.53 -0.83
C ALA A 88 -6.51 10.58 -0.44
N GLY A 89 -7.48 10.80 -1.34
CA GLY A 89 -8.62 11.69 -1.13
C GLY A 89 -9.84 10.99 -0.57
#